data_AF-A0A2N2HHY1-F1
#
_entry.id   AF-A0A2N2HHY1-F1
#
_cell.length_a   1.000
_cell.length_b   1.000
_cell.length_c   1.000
_cell.angle_alpha   90.00
_cell.angle_beta   90.00
_cell.angle_gamma   90.00
#
_symmetry.space_group_name_H-M   'P 1'
#
loop_
_entity.id
_entity.type
_entity.pdbx_description
1 polymer ?
#
loop_
_entity_poly.entity_id
_entity_poly.type
_entity_poly.pdbx_seq_one_letter_code
_entity_poly.pdbx_strand_id
1 'polypeptide(L)' 'MLSVLLVVLGLLLVATANAEPGDRYTISLITMSPGDPIFFRFGHNAILVRDSLRRTHRVYNWGTFSFNEEGLV' A
#
# COMPACT_ATOMS: atom_id res chain seq x y z
N MET A 1 30.55 -20.35 36.17
CA MET A 1 29.47 -21.21 35.62
C MET A 1 28.11 -20.50 35.60
N LEU A 2 27.66 -19.91 36.71
CA LEU A 2 26.39 -19.14 36.77
C LEU A 2 26.33 -17.95 35.79
N SER A 3 27.41 -17.20 35.64
CA SER A 3 27.48 -16.04 34.74
C SER A 3 27.32 -16.41 33.26
N VAL A 4 27.84 -17.58 32.86
CA VAL A 4 27.70 -18.09 31.48
C VAL A 4 26.25 -18.50 31.21
N LEU A 5 25.59 -19.13 32.19
CA LEU A 5 24.18 -19.49 32.10
C LEU A 5 23.29 -18.27 31.93
N LEU A 6 23.56 -17.19 32.69
CA LEU A 6 22.81 -15.94 32.60
C LEU A 6 22.98 -15.25 31.24
N VAL A 7 24.20 -15.29 30.67
CA VAL A 7 24.48 -14.73 29.34
C VAL A 7 23.75 -15.53 28.24
N VAL A 8 23.80 -16.87 28.31
CA VAL A 8 23.11 -17.73 27.34
C VAL A 8 21.59 -17.56 27.43
N LEU A 9 21.04 -17.47 28.64
CA LEU A 9 19.61 -17.23 28.85
C LEU A 9 19.19 -15.84 28.33
N GLY A 10 20.01 -14.82 28.53
CA GLY A 10 19.77 -13.47 27.98
C GLY A 10 19.78 -13.45 26.45
N LEU A 11 20.73 -14.15 25.81
CA LEU A 11 20.81 -14.29 24.36
C LEU A 11 19.60 -15.02 23.77
N LEU A 12 19.13 -16.08 24.44
CA LEU A 12 17.93 -16.82 24.04
C LEU A 12 16.66 -15.96 24.13
N LEU A 13 16.55 -15.09 25.14
CA LEU A 13 15.42 -14.17 25.27
C LEU A 13 15.39 -13.14 24.12
N VAL A 14 16.54 -12.55 23.76
CA VAL A 14 16.63 -11.57 22.66
C VAL A 14 16.27 -12.20 21.31
N ALA A 15 16.60 -13.47 21.09
CA ALA A 15 16.28 -14.20 19.86
C ALA A 15 14.76 -14.43 19.64
N THR A 16 13.93 -14.22 20.67
CA THR A 16 12.46 -14.37 20.60
C THR A 16 11.70 -13.05 20.39
N ALA A 17 12.42 -11.92 20.37
CA ALA A 17 11.83 -10.62 20.08
C ALA A 17 11.42 -10.56 18.60
N ASN A 18 10.12 -10.76 18.35
CA ASN A 18 9.53 -10.55 17.04
C ASN A 18 9.20 -9.07 16.91
N ALA A 19 9.89 -8.36 15.99
CA ALA A 19 9.43 -7.04 15.59
C ALA A 19 8.04 -7.16 14.96
N GLU A 20 7.14 -6.24 15.30
CA GLU A 20 5.86 -6.15 14.61
C GLU A 20 6.14 -5.96 13.11
N PRO A 21 5.52 -6.74 12.21
CA PRO A 21 5.64 -6.50 10.78
C PRO A 21 5.25 -5.05 10.51
N GLY A 22 6.14 -4.26 9.90
CA GLY A 22 5.79 -2.90 9.46
C GLY A 22 4.53 -2.92 8.58
N ASP A 23 3.87 -1.77 8.47
CA ASP A 23 2.56 -1.66 7.79
C ASP A 23 2.52 -2.47 6.49
N ARG A 24 1.69 -3.52 6.50
CA ARG A 24 1.54 -4.42 5.35
C ARG A 24 1.02 -3.66 4.12
N TYR A 25 0.07 -2.76 4.36
CA TYR A 25 -0.59 -2.01 3.31
C TYR A 25 -0.26 -0.53 3.42
N THR A 26 0.27 0.05 2.35
CA THR A 26 0.32 1.50 2.18
C THR A 26 -0.79 1.93 1.25
N ILE A 27 -1.64 2.85 1.71
CA ILE A 27 -2.75 3.42 0.94
C ILE A 27 -2.39 4.84 0.52
N SER A 28 -2.55 5.16 -0.76
CA SER A 28 -2.31 6.50 -1.29
C SER A 28 -3.46 6.95 -2.18
N LEU A 29 -3.84 8.23 -2.09
CA LEU A 29 -4.73 8.86 -3.06
C LEU A 29 -3.89 9.42 -4.20
N ILE A 30 -4.21 9.02 -5.43
CA ILE A 30 -3.64 9.58 -6.65
C ILE A 30 -4.66 10.58 -7.20
N THR A 31 -4.24 11.83 -7.35
CA THR A 31 -5.02 12.88 -7.99
C THR A 31 -4.40 13.20 -9.35
N MET A 32 -5.24 13.37 -10.36
CA MET A 32 -4.81 13.80 -11.69
C MET A 32 -5.19 15.26 -11.89
N SER A 33 -4.23 16.07 -12.35
CA SER A 33 -4.50 17.45 -12.74
C SER A 33 -5.55 17.50 -13.86
N PRO A 34 -6.34 18.60 -13.96
CA PRO A 34 -7.27 18.79 -15.06
C PRO A 34 -6.57 18.66 -16.42
N GLY A 35 -7.14 17.87 -17.34
CA GLY A 35 -6.70 17.80 -18.73
C GLY A 35 -7.39 18.86 -19.62
N ASP A 36 -6.87 19.06 -20.84
CA ASP A 36 -7.41 20.05 -21.78
C ASP A 36 -8.88 19.81 -22.18
N PRO A 37 -9.30 18.58 -22.55
CA PRO A 37 -10.69 18.28 -22.85
C PRO A 37 -11.62 18.50 -21.65
N ILE A 38 -12.84 18.98 -21.91
CA ILE A 38 -13.83 19.33 -20.86
C ILE A 38 -14.11 18.16 -19.90
N PHE A 39 -14.14 16.93 -20.44
CA PHE A 39 -14.40 15.72 -19.66
C PHE A 39 -13.21 15.27 -18.79
N PHE A 40 -12.00 15.80 -19.00
CA PHE A 40 -10.86 15.61 -18.09
C PHE A 40 -10.74 16.72 -17.03
N ARG A 41 -11.63 17.72 -17.04
CA ARG A 41 -11.62 18.80 -16.05
C ARG A 41 -12.23 18.41 -14.70
N PHE A 42 -13.10 17.41 -14.68
CA PHE A 42 -13.73 16.91 -13.44
C PHE A 42 -12.77 16.07 -12.57
N GLY A 43 -11.53 15.86 -13.05
CA GLY A 43 -10.50 15.12 -12.34
C GLY A 43 -10.79 13.61 -12.33
N HIS A 44 -9.73 12.82 -12.52
CA HIS A 44 -9.74 11.40 -12.20
C HIS A 44 -9.02 11.23 -10.86
N ASN A 45 -9.51 10.32 -10.02
CA ASN A 45 -8.82 9.93 -8.80
C ASN A 45 -8.67 8.41 -8.77
N ALA A 46 -7.60 7.97 -8.12
CA ALA A 46 -7.39 6.55 -7.90
C ALA A 46 -6.86 6.27 -6.49
N ILE A 47 -7.20 5.09 -5.96
CA ILE A 47 -6.59 4.58 -4.74
C ILE A 47 -5.48 3.61 -5.12
N LEU A 48 -4.26 3.89 -4.67
CA LEU A 48 -3.14 2.98 -4.77
C LEU A 48 -2.99 2.18 -3.47
N VAL A 49 -3.06 0.86 -3.59
CA VAL A 49 -2.81 -0.08 -2.51
C VAL A 49 -1.49 -0.79 -2.78
N ARG A 50 -0.50 -0.60 -1.91
CA ARG A 50 0.77 -1.35 -1.93
C ARG A 50 0.76 -2.41 -0.85
N ASP A 51 0.88 -3.69 -1.22
CA ASP A 51 1.03 -4.83 -0.30
C ASP A 51 2.52 -5.18 -0.20
N SER A 52 3.16 -4.82 0.91
CA SER A 52 4.60 -5.06 1.13
C SER A 52 4.93 -6.54 1.29
N LEU A 53 3.98 -7.34 1.80
CA LEU A 53 4.12 -8.79 1.94
C LEU A 53 4.08 -9.50 0.59
N ARG A 54 3.12 -9.14 -0.27
CA ARG A 54 3.00 -9.74 -1.62
C ARG A 54 3.86 -9.07 -2.68
N ARG A 55 4.48 -7.93 -2.36
CA ARG A 55 5.20 -7.07 -3.32
C ARG A 55 4.36 -6.70 -4.54
N THR A 56 3.08 -6.42 -4.30
CA THR A 56 2.13 -6.06 -5.36
C THR A 56 1.61 -4.64 -5.18
N HIS A 57 1.34 -3.97 -6.29
CA HIS A 57 0.67 -2.66 -6.32
C HIS A 57 -0.63 -2.78 -7.10
N ARG A 58 -1.73 -2.28 -6.53
CA ARG A 58 -3.04 -2.26 -7.17
C ARG A 58 -3.58 -0.84 -7.22
N VAL A 59 -4.06 -0.43 -8.39
CA VAL A 59 -4.66 0.89 -8.61
C VAL A 59 -6.14 0.68 -8.85
N TYR A 60 -6.97 1.33 -8.03
CA TYR A 60 -8.41 1.33 -8.15
C TYR A 60 -8.85 2.68 -8.68
N ASN A 61 -9.21 2.71 -9.95
CA ASN A 61 -9.60 3.92 -10.66
C ASN A 61 -11.07 4.26 -10.37
N TRP A 62 -11.37 5.55 -10.17
CA TRP A 62 -12.74 6.06 -10.06
C TRP A 62 -12.94 7.28 -10.98
N GLY A 63 -14.09 7.35 -11.63
CA GLY A 63 -14.42 8.46 -12.54
C GLY A 63 -13.75 8.37 -13.92
N THR A 64 -13.28 7.18 -14.32
CA THR A 64 -12.91 6.90 -15.72
C THR A 64 -14.17 6.61 -16.53
N PHE A 65 -14.17 6.95 -17.81
CA PHE A 65 -15.21 6.60 -18.76
C PHE A 65 -14.57 6.12 -20.07
N SER A 66 -15.32 5.39 -20.90
CA SER A 66 -14.87 4.93 -22.22
C SER A 66 -15.92 5.27 -23.26
N PHE A 67 -15.56 5.89 -24.38
CA PHE A 67 -16.53 6.17 -25.46
C PHE A 67 -17.22 4.93 -26.06
N ASN A 68 -16.68 3.74 -25.79
CA ASN A 68 -17.27 2.47 -26.21
C ASN A 68 -18.19 1.86 -25.14
N GLU A 69 -18.43 2.55 -24.02
CA GLU A 69 -19.27 2.09 -22.91
C GLU A 69 -20.75 2.37 -23.23
N GLU A 70 -21.57 1.34 -23.07
CA GLU A 70 -23.01 1.42 -23.35
C GLU A 70 -23.68 2.44 -22.42
N GLY A 71 -24.46 3.37 -22.98
CA GLY A 71 -25.16 4.40 -22.19
C GLY A 71 -24.41 5.72 -22.01
N LEU A 72 -23.21 5.88 -22.57
CA LEU A 72 -22.67 7.21 -22.85
C LEU A 72 -23.37 7.77 -24.08
N VAL A 73 -24.19 8.80 -23.86
CA VAL A 73 -24.96 9.52 -24.90
C VAL A 73 -24.19 10.71 -25.45
#